data_AF-A0A2E0YCM4-F1
#
_entry.id   AF-A0A2E0YCM4-F1
#
_cell.length_a   1.000
_cell.length_b   1.000
_cell.length_c   1.000
_cell.angle_alpha   90.00
_cell.angle_beta   90.00
_cell.angle_gamma   90.00
#
_symmetry.space_group_name_H-M   'P 1'
#
loop_
_entity.id
_entity.type
_entity.pdbx_description
1 polymer ?
#
loop_
_entity_poly.entity_id
_entity_poly.type
_entity_poly.pdbx_seq_one_letter_code
_entity_poly.pdbx_strand_id
1 'polypeptide(L)'
;MSASFLIRIHVPDAQSIASEHVLETSGEDAMRYAIGLNAFDENYTSRMHELLDTGELDLACELVQSAVKPGMESNCWLSRNAQSIQPYGEVAEPLTGTTTVHRFIAVNGNVWTLSLDVWSRGGVS
;
A
#
# COMPACT_ATOMS: atom_id res chain seq x y z
N MET A 1 -40.61 41.22 -9.43
CA MET A 1 -40.75 39.82 -8.99
C MET A 1 -39.36 39.31 -8.67
N SER A 2 -39.06 39.03 -7.40
CA SER A 2 -37.76 38.52 -6.96
C SER A 2 -37.97 37.09 -6.47
N ALA A 3 -37.26 36.14 -7.06
CA ALA A 3 -37.23 34.75 -6.62
C ALA A 3 -35.96 34.54 -5.79
N SER A 4 -36.12 33.93 -4.63
CA SER A 4 -35.03 33.54 -3.75
C SER A 4 -34.92 32.03 -3.79
N PHE A 5 -33.71 31.52 -3.97
CA PHE A 5 -33.42 30.10 -3.96
C PHE A 5 -32.47 29.81 -2.80
N LEU A 6 -32.69 28.68 -2.13
CA LEU A 6 -31.90 28.24 -0.99
C LEU A 6 -31.11 27.00 -1.42
N ILE A 7 -29.80 27.13 -1.48
CA ILE A 7 -28.89 26.03 -1.81
C ILE A 7 -28.44 25.41 -0.49
N ARG A 8 -28.75 24.12 -0.29
CA ARG A 8 -28.16 23.32 0.78
C ARG A 8 -26.95 22.58 0.23
N ILE A 9 -25.77 22.94 0.71
CA ILE A 9 -24.54 22.22 0.43
C ILE A 9 -24.38 21.18 1.55
N HIS A 10 -24.30 19.90 1.18
CA HIS A 10 -23.98 18.83 2.12
C HIS A 10 -22.46 18.65 2.12
N VAL A 11 -21.82 19.01 3.23
CA VAL A 11 -20.39 18.76 3.44
C VAL A 11 -20.31 17.42 4.17
N PRO A 12 -19.79 16.35 3.54
CA PRO A 12 -19.59 15.09 4.25
C PRO A 12 -18.61 15.32 5.40
N ASP A 13 -18.87 14.66 6.54
CA ASP A 13 -17.97 14.70 7.68
C ASP A 13 -16.57 14.23 7.25
N ALA A 14 -15.54 14.88 7.80
CA ALA A 14 -14.17 14.45 7.58
C ALA A 14 -14.01 12.99 8.02
N GLN A 15 -13.28 12.20 7.24
CA GLN A 15 -12.93 10.84 7.66
C GLN A 15 -12.22 10.90 9.02
N SER A 16 -12.49 9.93 9.88
CA SER A 16 -11.91 9.90 11.21
C SER A 16 -10.39 9.77 11.11
N ILE A 17 -9.65 10.73 11.67
CA ILE A 17 -8.18 10.71 11.73
C ILE A 17 -7.69 9.37 12.33
N ALA A 18 -8.46 8.80 13.26
CA ALA A 18 -8.11 7.53 13.88
C ALA A 18 -8.25 6.33 12.92
N SER A 19 -9.22 6.33 12.00
CA SER A 19 -9.35 5.22 11.04
C SER A 19 -8.26 5.27 9.97
N GLU A 20 -7.93 6.46 9.48
CA GLU A 20 -6.84 6.65 8.50
C GLU A 20 -5.50 6.25 9.11
N HIS A 21 -5.23 6.66 10.35
CA HIS A 21 -3.98 6.33 11.04
C HIS A 21 -3.79 4.81 11.25
N VAL A 22 -4.88 4.07 11.46
CA VAL A 22 -4.83 2.60 11.60
C VAL A 22 -4.49 1.94 10.26
N LEU A 23 -5.01 2.44 9.14
CA LEU A 23 -4.68 1.95 7.80
C LEU A 23 -3.22 2.25 7.45
N GLU A 24 -2.79 3.49 7.69
CA GLU A 24 -1.41 3.93 7.50
C GLU A 24 -0.43 3.06 8.29
N THR A 25 -0.65 2.92 9.60
CA THR A 25 0.20 2.11 10.48
C THR A 25 0.25 0.65 10.03
N SER A 26 -0.89 0.07 9.62
CA SER A 26 -0.92 -1.29 9.11
C SER A 26 -0.07 -1.47 7.86
N GLY A 27 -0.11 -0.50 6.94
CA GLY A 27 0.71 -0.57 5.73
C GLY A 27 2.19 -0.33 6.02
N GLU A 28 2.54 0.58 6.93
CA GLU A 28 3.92 0.78 7.36
C GLU A 28 4.50 -0.47 8.03
N ASP A 29 3.74 -1.11 8.91
CA ASP A 29 4.16 -2.33 9.61
C ASP A 29 4.35 -3.49 8.62
N ALA A 30 3.47 -3.64 7.63
CA ALA A 30 3.61 -4.63 6.56
C ALA A 30 4.90 -4.40 5.75
N MET A 31 5.22 -3.15 5.40
CA MET A 31 6.47 -2.83 4.71
C MET A 31 7.70 -3.11 5.59
N ARG A 32 7.65 -2.73 6.87
CA ARG A 32 8.74 -2.99 7.83
C ARG A 32 8.97 -4.48 8.03
N TYR A 33 7.91 -5.28 8.07
CA TYR A 33 7.99 -6.72 8.10
C TYR A 33 8.73 -7.26 6.87
N ALA A 34 8.30 -6.89 5.67
CA ALA A 34 8.88 -7.41 4.43
C ALA A 34 10.38 -7.10 4.28
N ILE A 35 10.82 -5.90 4.66
CA ILE A 35 12.24 -5.52 4.64
C ILE A 35 13.05 -6.09 5.80
N GLY A 36 12.40 -6.52 6.88
CA GLY A 36 13.03 -7.08 8.08
C GLY A 36 13.28 -8.59 8.01
N LEU A 37 12.69 -9.28 7.03
CA LEU A 37 12.92 -10.70 6.81
C LEU A 37 14.31 -10.97 6.23
N ASN A 38 14.98 -11.99 6.76
CA ASN A 38 16.27 -12.44 6.24
C ASN A 38 16.12 -12.92 4.79
N ALA A 39 17.09 -12.58 3.93
CA ALA A 39 17.20 -13.14 2.59
C ALA A 39 17.51 -14.65 2.66
N PHE A 40 17.23 -15.37 1.58
CA PHE A 40 17.66 -16.76 1.45
C PHE A 40 19.11 -16.87 0.98
N ASP A 41 19.53 -15.94 0.11
CA ASP A 41 20.94 -15.77 -0.25
C ASP A 41 21.59 -14.71 0.65
N GLU A 42 22.72 -15.09 1.27
CA GLU A 42 23.53 -14.24 2.16
C GLU A 42 24.10 -13.00 1.47
N ASN A 43 24.07 -12.94 0.13
CA ASN A 43 24.48 -11.76 -0.64
C ASN A 43 23.50 -10.58 -0.51
N TYR A 44 22.27 -10.79 -0.04
CA TYR A 44 21.25 -9.74 0.07
C TYR A 44 20.94 -9.35 1.51
N THR A 45 20.64 -8.07 1.73
CA THR A 45 20.31 -7.52 3.06
C THR A 45 19.01 -8.07 3.63
N SER A 46 18.00 -8.32 2.78
CA SER A 46 16.71 -8.84 3.21
C SER A 46 15.98 -9.54 2.08
N ARG A 47 14.94 -10.32 2.41
CA ARG A 47 14.13 -11.06 1.44
C ARG A 47 13.56 -10.13 0.37
N MET A 48 13.14 -8.92 0.75
CA MET A 48 12.66 -7.92 -0.19
C MET A 48 13.75 -7.44 -1.16
N HIS A 49 15.00 -7.29 -0.71
CA HIS A 49 16.09 -6.88 -1.61
C HIS A 49 16.40 -7.98 -2.63
N GLU A 50 16.36 -9.24 -2.21
CA GLU A 50 16.54 -10.39 -3.10
C GLU A 50 15.47 -10.43 -4.19
N LEU A 51 14.18 -10.40 -3.82
CA LEU A 51 13.06 -10.48 -4.76
C LEU A 51 13.04 -9.33 -5.78
N LEU A 52 13.39 -8.11 -5.34
CA LEU A 52 13.49 -6.96 -6.23
C LEU A 52 14.69 -7.03 -7.18
N ASP A 53 15.78 -7.69 -6.79
CA ASP A 53 16.94 -7.87 -7.66
C ASP A 53 16.71 -8.99 -8.69
N THR A 54 16.12 -10.11 -8.26
CA THR A 54 15.79 -11.24 -9.15
C THR A 54 14.63 -10.94 -10.08
N GLY A 55 13.87 -9.87 -9.82
CA GLY A 55 12.72 -9.46 -10.62
C GLY A 55 11.45 -10.26 -10.32
N GLU A 56 11.40 -10.94 -9.17
CA GLU A 56 10.23 -11.66 -8.66
C GLU A 56 9.23 -10.69 -8.01
N LEU A 57 8.70 -9.75 -8.84
CA LEU A 57 7.91 -8.60 -8.36
C LEU A 57 6.54 -9.01 -7.78
N ASP A 58 5.91 -10.05 -8.32
CA ASP A 58 4.66 -10.59 -7.76
C ASP A 58 4.88 -11.14 -6.36
N LEU A 59 5.94 -11.93 -6.16
CA LEU A 59 6.29 -12.47 -4.84
C LEU A 59 6.72 -11.37 -3.86
N ALA A 60 7.40 -10.32 -4.34
CA ALA A 60 7.72 -9.16 -3.53
C ALA A 60 6.46 -8.47 -3.00
N CYS A 61 5.45 -8.32 -3.87
CA CYS A 61 4.18 -7.71 -3.49
C CYS A 61 3.33 -8.62 -2.58
N GLU A 62 3.22 -9.91 -2.89
CA GLU A 62 2.53 -10.89 -2.04
C GLU A 62 3.15 -10.96 -0.63
N LEU A 63 4.47 -10.84 -0.53
CA LEU A 63 5.18 -10.80 0.76
C LEU A 63 4.70 -9.63 1.63
N VAL A 64 4.51 -8.45 1.03
CA VAL A 64 4.03 -7.26 1.75
C VAL A 64 2.54 -7.39 2.05
N GLN A 65 1.73 -7.79 1.06
CA GLN A 65 0.29 -7.93 1.19
C GLN A 65 -0.10 -8.95 2.27
N SER A 66 0.65 -10.06 2.37
CA SER A 66 0.42 -11.09 3.40
C SER A 66 0.72 -10.62 4.84
N ALA A 67 1.46 -9.52 5.00
CA ALA A 67 1.81 -8.94 6.29
C ALA A 67 0.82 -7.84 6.74
N VAL A 68 -0.14 -7.46 5.90
CA VAL A 68 -1.19 -6.51 6.25
C VAL A 68 -2.08 -7.10 7.35
N LYS A 69 -2.51 -6.25 8.28
CA LYS A 69 -3.32 -6.65 9.43
C LYS A 69 -4.60 -7.38 8.98
N PRO A 70 -5.01 -8.46 9.66
CA PRO A 70 -6.28 -9.13 9.37
C PRO A 70 -7.48 -8.17 9.41
N GLY A 71 -8.42 -8.36 8.47
CA GLY A 71 -9.59 -7.47 8.30
C GLY A 71 -9.32 -6.27 7.38
N MET A 72 -8.11 -6.16 6.83
CA MET A 72 -7.76 -5.21 5.78
C MET A 72 -7.36 -5.95 4.51
N GLU A 73 -7.36 -5.21 3.41
CA GLU A 73 -6.89 -5.63 2.10
C GLU A 73 -5.92 -4.59 1.56
N SER A 74 -5.12 -4.99 0.57
CA SER A 74 -4.14 -4.09 -0.01
C SER A 74 -3.77 -4.41 -1.44
N ASN A 75 -3.52 -3.36 -2.22
CA ASN A 75 -2.89 -3.45 -3.54
C ASN A 75 -1.45 -2.97 -3.43
N CYS A 76 -0.54 -3.74 -4.03
CA CYS A 76 0.86 -3.41 -4.07
C CYS A 76 1.26 -2.91 -5.45
N TRP A 77 2.03 -1.82 -5.46
CA TRP A 77 2.49 -1.16 -6.67
C TRP A 77 4.00 -0.94 -6.59
N LEU A 78 4.71 -1.31 -7.65
CA LEU A 78 6.15 -1.16 -7.73
C LEU A 78 6.53 -0.28 -8.93
N SER A 79 7.55 0.54 -8.74
CA SER A 79 8.27 1.18 -9.85
C SER A 79 9.78 1.07 -9.63
N ARG A 80 10.52 1.01 -10.73
CA ARG A 80 11.99 1.03 -10.72
C ARG A 80 12.48 2.36 -11.26
N ASN A 81 13.28 3.06 -10.48
CA ASN A 81 13.79 4.40 -10.76
C ASN A 81 12.63 5.36 -11.11
N ALA A 82 12.68 6.00 -12.27
CA ALA A 82 11.65 6.93 -12.76
C ALA A 82 10.64 6.26 -13.71
N GLN A 83 10.55 4.92 -13.71
CA GLN A 83 9.56 4.21 -14.53
C GLN A 83 8.14 4.38 -13.99
N SER A 84 7.16 4.09 -14.84
CA SER A 84 5.75 4.04 -14.44
C SER A 84 5.56 3.02 -13.33
N ILE A 85 4.74 3.37 -12.35
CA ILE A 85 4.31 2.43 -11.31
C ILE A 85 3.34 1.41 -11.92
N GLN A 86 3.49 0.14 -11.54
CA GLN A 86 2.67 -0.98 -12.01
C GLN A 86 2.22 -1.85 -10.83
N PRO A 87 1.02 -2.45 -10.91
CA PRO A 87 0.54 -3.35 -9.87
C PRO A 87 1.18 -4.74 -10.05
N TYR A 88 1.45 -5.42 -8.93
CA TYR A 88 1.92 -6.80 -8.91
C TYR A 88 1.26 -7.57 -7.76
N GLY A 89 1.25 -8.90 -7.84
CA GLY A 89 0.57 -9.78 -6.90
C GLY A 89 -0.96 -9.69 -7.02
N GLU A 90 -1.66 -9.85 -5.90
CA GLU A 90 -3.12 -9.81 -5.87
C GLU A 90 -3.62 -8.36 -6.00
N VAL A 91 -4.56 -8.11 -6.91
CA VAL A 91 -5.14 -6.78 -7.14
C VAL A 91 -6.65 -6.85 -7.00
N ALA A 92 -7.20 -6.02 -6.12
CA ALA A 92 -8.63 -5.91 -5.88
C ALA A 92 -9.12 -4.47 -5.99
N GLU A 93 -10.42 -4.28 -6.22
CA GLU A 93 -11.04 -2.96 -6.23
C GLU A 93 -11.46 -2.57 -4.80
N PRO A 94 -11.00 -1.42 -4.28
CA PRO A 94 -11.35 -1.00 -2.94
C PRO A 94 -12.83 -0.60 -2.87
N LEU A 95 -13.55 -1.19 -1.92
CA LEU A 95 -14.97 -0.89 -1.67
C LEU A 95 -15.17 0.38 -0.82
N THR A 96 -14.10 0.89 -0.21
CA THR A 96 -14.12 2.03 0.72
C THR A 96 -12.92 2.94 0.48
N GLY A 97 -12.75 4.00 1.28
CA GLY A 97 -11.57 4.85 1.20
C GLY A 97 -10.28 4.07 1.40
N THR A 98 -9.27 4.36 0.58
CA THR A 98 -7.93 3.78 0.68
C THR A 98 -6.96 4.75 1.33
N THR A 99 -5.95 4.21 1.99
CA THR A 99 -4.77 4.96 2.43
C THR A 99 -3.55 4.37 1.75
N THR A 100 -2.76 5.22 1.09
CA THR A 100 -1.54 4.79 0.40
C THR A 100 -0.32 5.12 1.26
N VAL A 101 0.56 4.13 1.44
CA VAL A 101 1.88 4.32 2.04
C VAL A 101 2.95 4.05 1.01
N HIS A 102 4.11 4.68 1.17
CA HIS A 102 5.24 4.56 0.25
C HIS A 102 6.53 4.23 0.98
N ARG A 103 7.40 3.43 0.33
CA ARG A 103 8.76 3.19 0.78
C ARG A 103 9.72 3.08 -0.41
N PHE A 104 10.89 3.68 -0.25
CA PHE A 104 11.99 3.56 -1.20
C PHE A 104 12.97 2.48 -0.75
N ILE A 105 13.39 1.62 -1.68
CA ILE A 105 14.32 0.52 -1.42
C ILE A 105 15.43 0.58 -2.47
N ALA A 106 16.68 0.73 -2.03
CA ALA A 106 17.83 0.75 -2.93
C ALA A 106 18.39 -0.66 -3.12
N VAL A 107 18.43 -1.14 -4.37
CA VAL A 107 18.89 -2.49 -4.74
C VAL A 107 19.82 -2.38 -5.94
N ASN A 108 21.10 -2.75 -5.77
CA ASN A 108 22.10 -2.82 -6.84
C ASN A 108 22.13 -1.57 -7.76
N GLY A 109 22.15 -0.38 -7.16
CA GLY A 109 22.20 0.89 -7.88
C GLY A 109 20.86 1.36 -8.49
N ASN A 110 19.78 0.61 -8.30
CA ASN A 110 18.42 1.00 -8.64
C ASN A 110 17.64 1.40 -7.39
N VAL A 111 16.73 2.35 -7.53
CA VAL A 111 15.79 2.74 -6.47
C VAL A 111 14.42 2.21 -6.83
N TRP A 112 13.87 1.35 -5.99
CA TRP A 112 12.51 0.85 -6.11
C TRP A 112 11.57 1.70 -5.26
N THR A 113 10.44 2.08 -5.83
CA THR A 113 9.32 2.66 -5.09
C THR A 113 8.29 1.58 -4.86
N LEU A 114 8.09 1.20 -3.60
CA LEU A 114 7.02 0.33 -3.16
C LEU A 114 5.89 1.19 -2.62
N SER A 115 4.71 1.07 -3.21
CA SER A 115 3.49 1.72 -2.72
C SER A 115 2.47 0.66 -2.37
N LEU A 116 1.80 0.85 -1.24
CA LEU A 116 0.78 -0.07 -0.75
C LEU A 116 -0.48 0.73 -0.47
N ASP A 117 -1.52 0.49 -1.26
CA ASP A 117 -2.85 0.97 -0.95
C ASP A 117 -3.48 0.00 0.04
N VAL A 118 -3.99 0.50 1.15
CA VAL A 118 -4.62 -0.31 2.20
C VAL A 118 -6.03 0.19 2.45
N TRP A 119 -6.98 -0.73 2.58
CA TRP A 119 -8.35 -0.41 2.97
C TRP A 119 -8.92 -1.47 3.90
N SER A 120 -9.98 -1.11 4.63
CA SER A 120 -10.73 -2.08 5.42
C SER A 120 -11.52 -3.01 4.51
N ARG A 121 -11.40 -4.32 4.71
CA ARG A 121 -12.33 -5.30 4.14
C ARG A 121 -13.68 -5.04 4.80
N GLY A 122 -14.58 -4.37 4.08
CA GLY A 122 -15.87 -3.93 4.61
C GLY A 122 -16.56 -5.06 5.36
N GLY A 123 -16.86 -4.85 6.64
CA GLY A 123 -17.66 -5.79 7.41
C GLY A 123 -19.10 -5.70 6.93
N VAL A 124 -19.70 -6.83 6.54
CA VAL A 124 -21.13 -6.98 6.75
C VAL A 124 -21.33 -6.94 8.26
N SER A 125 -21.77 -5.80 8.78
CA SER A 125 -22.28 -5.69 10.15
C SER A 125 -23.51 -6.57 10.30
#